data_AF-A0A7W8ISA5-F1
#
_entry.id   AF-A0A7W8ISA5-F1
#
_cell.length_a   1.000
_cell.length_b   1.000
_cell.length_c   1.000
_cell.angle_alpha   90.00
_cell.angle_beta   90.00
_cell.angle_gamma   90.00
#
_symmetry.space_group_name_H-M   'P 1'
#
loop_
_entity.id
_entity.type
_entity.pdbx_description
1 polymer ?
#
loop_
_entity_poly.entity_id
_entity_poly.type
_entity_poly.pdbx_seq_one_letter_code
_entity_poly.pdbx_strand_id
1 'polypeptide(L)'
;MLYNIFYEIDNLNIQIKIKNKKLSLIYEEGTLPLELKKAIKEHKYEIIKRLEENERARAKGFLVHRYGEFYEFRYGAGAYLFIEREGELAHAWRANYMPEEQKPYKIKTLADRVPFEKAFEEAAGFIEWLQRQRKWGDSNVKAV
;
A
#
# COMPACT_ATOMS: atom_id res chain seq x y z
N MET A 1 -1.52 -16.98 -2.12
CA MET A 1 -1.26 -15.55 -1.82
C MET A 1 -1.63 -14.74 -3.06
N LEU A 2 -2.41 -13.65 -2.90
CA LEU A 2 -2.88 -12.81 -4.01
C LEU A 2 -1.76 -12.28 -4.90
N TYR A 3 -0.57 -12.05 -4.33
CA TYR A 3 0.62 -11.61 -5.06
C TYR A 3 0.91 -12.46 -6.31
N ASN A 4 0.80 -13.80 -6.22
CA ASN A 4 1.09 -14.68 -7.36
C ASN A 4 0.10 -14.47 -8.50
N ILE A 5 -1.18 -14.26 -8.18
CA ILE A 5 -2.22 -13.98 -9.17
C ILE A 5 -1.89 -12.67 -9.90
N PHE A 6 -1.53 -11.62 -9.17
CA PHE A 6 -1.16 -10.34 -9.79
C PHE A 6 0.10 -10.44 -10.65
N TYR A 7 1.09 -11.20 -10.20
CA TYR A 7 2.33 -11.41 -10.94
C TYR A 7 2.08 -12.17 -12.25
N GLU A 8 1.27 -13.23 -12.22
CA GLU A 8 0.89 -13.97 -13.43
C GLU A 8 0.09 -13.09 -14.41
N ILE A 9 -0.85 -12.30 -13.91
CA ILE A 9 -1.62 -11.34 -14.72
C ILE A 9 -0.68 -10.37 -15.44
N ASP A 10 0.29 -9.80 -14.72
CA ASP A 10 1.24 -8.83 -15.28
C ASP A 10 2.16 -9.46 -16.31
N ASN A 11 2.70 -10.65 -16.03
CA ASN A 11 3.56 -11.40 -16.96
C ASN A 11 2.86 -11.77 -18.28
N LEU A 12 1.54 -11.96 -18.22
CA LEU A 12 0.71 -12.27 -19.39
C LEU A 12 0.17 -11.01 -20.07
N ASN A 13 0.61 -9.81 -19.66
CA ASN A 13 0.13 -8.52 -20.14
C ASN A 13 -1.40 -8.36 -20.03
N ILE A 14 -2.01 -8.99 -19.03
CA ILE A 14 -3.44 -8.92 -18.78
C ILE A 14 -3.72 -7.65 -17.95
N GLN A 15 -4.54 -6.75 -18.46
CA GLN A 15 -4.92 -5.55 -17.71
C GLN A 15 -6.15 -5.82 -16.85
N ILE A 16 -6.10 -5.42 -15.58
CA ILE A 16 -7.25 -5.41 -14.68
C ILE A 16 -7.89 -4.02 -14.70
N LYS A 17 -9.21 -3.95 -14.92
CA LYS A 17 -10.02 -2.75 -14.69
C LYS A 17 -11.08 -3.01 -13.64
N ILE A 18 -11.26 -2.06 -12.73
CA ILE A 18 -12.36 -2.05 -11.77
C ILE A 18 -13.31 -0.91 -12.14
N LYS A 19 -14.58 -1.22 -12.36
CA LYS A 19 -15.65 -0.22 -12.54
C LYS A 19 -16.89 -0.69 -11.80
N ASN A 20 -17.46 0.16 -10.95
CA ASN A 20 -18.66 -0.14 -10.15
C ASN A 20 -18.56 -1.48 -9.40
N LYS A 21 -17.44 -1.73 -8.71
CA LYS A 21 -17.14 -3.00 -8.01
C LYS A 21 -17.14 -4.25 -8.90
N LYS A 22 -17.06 -4.08 -10.22
CA LYS A 22 -16.88 -5.18 -11.17
C LYS A 22 -15.45 -5.19 -11.68
N LEU A 23 -14.80 -6.33 -11.50
CA LEU A 23 -13.51 -6.64 -12.11
C LEU A 23 -13.72 -7.06 -13.56
N SER A 24 -12.98 -6.43 -14.47
CA SER A 24 -12.91 -6.76 -15.90
C SER A 24 -11.45 -6.98 -16.27
N LEU A 25 -11.21 -7.95 -17.15
CA LEU A 25 -9.88 -8.26 -17.67
C LEU A 25 -9.84 -7.88 -19.14
N ILE A 26 -8.73 -7.28 -19.58
CA ILE A 26 -8.45 -7.00 -20.99
C ILE A 26 -7.18 -7.78 -21.33
N TYR A 27 -7.29 -8.67 -22.29
CA TYR A 27 -6.23 -9.59 -22.70
C TYR A 27 -6.47 -10.06 -24.14
N GLU A 28 -5.41 -10.49 -24.82
CA GLU A 28 -5.48 -11.11 -26.15
C GLU A 28 -6.13 -12.50 -26.08
N GLU A 29 -6.82 -12.91 -27.14
CA GLU A 29 -7.46 -14.23 -27.15
C GLU A 29 -6.42 -15.36 -27.00
N GLY A 30 -6.72 -16.35 -26.15
CA GLY A 30 -5.81 -17.47 -25.87
C GLY A 30 -4.75 -17.21 -24.79
N THR A 31 -4.59 -15.97 -24.27
CA THR A 31 -3.53 -15.67 -23.30
C THR A 31 -3.93 -15.85 -21.83
N LEU A 32 -5.21 -16.09 -21.52
CA LEU A 32 -5.68 -16.33 -20.15
C LEU A 32 -5.79 -17.84 -19.86
N PRO A 33 -4.86 -18.45 -19.11
CA PRO A 33 -4.93 -19.86 -18.74
C PRO A 33 -6.16 -20.16 -17.89
N LEU A 34 -6.70 -21.37 -18.03
CA LEU A 34 -7.88 -21.81 -17.31
C LEU A 34 -7.69 -21.75 -15.78
N GLU A 35 -6.52 -22.12 -15.28
CA GLU A 35 -6.22 -22.11 -13.84
C GLU A 35 -6.14 -20.69 -13.29
N LEU A 36 -5.50 -19.76 -14.01
CA LEU A 36 -5.50 -18.33 -13.64
C LEU A 36 -6.93 -17.76 -13.65
N LYS A 37 -7.75 -18.11 -14.64
CA LYS A 37 -9.16 -17.71 -14.70
C LYS A 37 -9.96 -18.21 -13.49
N LYS A 38 -9.73 -19.46 -13.05
CA LYS A 38 -10.35 -20.03 -11.84
C LYS A 38 -9.89 -19.28 -10.59
N ALA A 39 -8.58 -19.07 -10.43
CA ALA A 39 -8.00 -18.36 -9.29
C ALA A 39 -8.53 -16.91 -9.18
N ILE A 40 -8.62 -16.17 -10.29
CA ILE A 40 -9.21 -14.82 -10.30
C ILE A 40 -10.68 -14.85 -9.90
N LYS A 41 -11.43 -15.88 -10.32
CA LYS A 41 -12.85 -16.01 -9.99
C LYS A 41 -13.05 -16.32 -8.50
N GLU A 42 -12.22 -17.20 -7.94
CA GLU A 42 -12.24 -17.59 -6.52
C GLU A 42 -11.88 -16.41 -5.62
N HIS A 43 -10.79 -15.70 -5.94
CA HIS A 43 -10.27 -14.58 -5.16
C HIS A 43 -10.82 -13.22 -5.58
N LYS A 44 -11.92 -13.18 -6.36
CA LYS A 44 -12.42 -11.95 -7.01
C LYS A 44 -12.61 -10.79 -6.04
N TYR A 45 -13.24 -11.04 -4.89
CA TYR A 45 -13.54 -9.99 -3.91
C TYR A 45 -12.28 -9.47 -3.22
N GLU A 46 -11.34 -10.37 -2.92
CA GLU A 46 -10.06 -10.03 -2.31
C GLU A 46 -9.19 -9.22 -3.26
N ILE A 47 -9.17 -9.56 -4.55
CA ILE A 47 -8.49 -8.79 -5.59
C ILE A 47 -9.07 -7.38 -5.68
N ILE A 48 -10.39 -7.24 -5.73
CA ILE A 48 -11.06 -5.93 -5.79
C ILE A 48 -10.70 -5.12 -4.54
N LYS A 49 -10.87 -5.70 -3.36
CA LYS A 49 -10.55 -5.05 -2.08
C LYS A 49 -9.09 -4.59 -2.06
N ARG A 50 -8.15 -5.45 -2.46
CA ARG A 50 -6.72 -5.12 -2.51
C ARG A 50 -6.42 -3.96 -3.44
N LEU A 51 -7.02 -3.94 -4.62
CA LEU A 51 -6.83 -2.87 -5.59
C LEU A 51 -7.41 -1.55 -5.07
N GLU A 52 -8.59 -1.57 -4.44
CA GLU A 52 -9.19 -0.40 -3.78
C GLU A 52 -8.33 0.11 -2.61
N GLU A 53 -7.80 -0.80 -1.78
CA GLU A 53 -6.85 -0.48 -0.71
C GLU A 53 -5.57 0.17 -1.26
N ASN A 54 -5.04 -0.35 -2.38
CA ASN A 54 -3.86 0.20 -3.04
C ASN A 54 -4.12 1.62 -3.57
N GLU A 55 -5.28 1.87 -4.18
CA GLU A 55 -5.66 3.21 -4.63
C GLU A 55 -5.80 4.18 -3.46
N ARG A 56 -6.41 3.76 -2.35
CA ARG A 56 -6.49 4.59 -1.12
C ARG A 56 -5.11 4.92 -0.56
N ALA A 57 -4.20 3.95 -0.56
CA ALA A 57 -2.82 4.18 -0.11
C ALA A 57 -2.08 5.16 -1.03
N ARG A 58 -2.18 5.00 -2.36
CA ARG A 58 -1.62 5.95 -3.34
C ARG A 58 -2.16 7.36 -3.16
N ALA A 59 -3.45 7.50 -2.91
CA ALA A 59 -4.08 8.80 -2.65
C ALA A 59 -3.54 9.50 -1.39
N LYS A 60 -3.03 8.74 -0.40
CA LYS A 60 -2.32 9.28 0.77
C LYS A 60 -0.82 9.50 0.53
N GLY A 61 -0.32 9.19 -0.67
CA GLY A 61 1.06 9.37 -1.09
C GLY A 61 1.96 8.16 -0.85
N PHE A 62 1.43 7.00 -0.48
CA PHE A 62 2.23 5.79 -0.36
C PHE A 62 2.68 5.27 -1.73
N LEU A 63 3.94 4.85 -1.80
CA LEU A 63 4.41 3.90 -2.79
C LEU A 63 3.85 2.51 -2.45
N VAL A 64 3.33 1.82 -3.47
CA VAL A 64 2.74 0.49 -3.32
C VAL A 64 3.66 -0.52 -3.99
N HIS A 65 4.20 -1.44 -3.21
CA HIS A 65 5.14 -2.47 -3.67
C HIS A 65 4.45 -3.84 -3.69
N ARG A 66 4.90 -4.70 -4.61
CA ARG A 66 4.45 -6.10 -4.73
C ARG A 66 2.92 -6.23 -4.70
N TYR A 67 2.23 -5.39 -5.47
CA TYR A 67 0.76 -5.37 -5.56
C TYR A 67 0.04 -5.21 -4.20
N GLY A 68 0.65 -4.47 -3.27
CA GLY A 68 0.06 -4.15 -1.97
C GLY A 68 0.39 -5.12 -0.86
N GLU A 69 1.47 -5.88 -0.98
CA GLU A 69 2.06 -6.58 0.17
C GLU A 69 2.85 -5.62 1.06
N PHE A 70 3.42 -4.55 0.47
CA PHE A 70 4.21 -3.56 1.20
C PHE A 70 3.93 -2.15 0.71
N TYR A 71 3.86 -1.20 1.63
CA TYR A 71 3.57 0.21 1.37
C TYR A 71 4.62 1.07 2.04
N GLU A 72 5.11 2.09 1.35
CA GLU A 72 6.13 3.00 1.84
C GLU A 72 5.69 4.46 1.69
N PHE A 73 5.87 5.26 2.73
CA PHE A 73 5.69 6.70 2.68
C PHE A 73 6.90 7.41 3.29
N ARG A 74 7.58 8.23 2.50
CA ARG A 74 8.72 9.04 2.97
C ARG A 74 8.23 10.40 3.44
N TYR A 75 8.48 10.72 4.70
CA TYR A 75 8.08 12.01 5.29
C TYR A 75 9.26 12.92 5.63
N GLY A 76 10.51 12.47 5.45
CA GLY A 76 11.71 13.28 5.64
C GLY A 76 12.95 12.63 5.05
N ALA A 77 14.10 13.29 5.19
CA ALA A 77 15.38 12.66 4.92
C ALA A 77 15.61 11.51 5.91
N GLY A 78 15.76 10.28 5.42
CA GLY A 78 15.92 9.10 6.26
C GLY A 78 14.70 8.69 7.08
N ALA A 79 13.52 9.30 6.88
CA ALA A 79 12.35 9.06 7.74
C ALA A 79 11.16 8.51 6.95
N TYR A 80 10.77 7.29 7.29
CA TYR A 80 9.84 6.47 6.52
C TYR A 80 8.74 5.89 7.40
N LEU A 81 7.58 5.71 6.80
CA LEU A 81 6.42 5.03 7.34
C LEU A 81 6.11 3.86 6.44
N PHE A 82 5.85 2.70 7.03
CA PHE A 82 5.63 1.46 6.32
C PHE A 82 4.33 0.82 6.77
N ILE A 83 3.71 0.10 5.82
CA ILE A 83 2.68 -0.89 6.10
C ILE A 83 3.11 -2.18 5.40
N GLU A 84 3.13 -3.30 6.12
CA GLU A 84 3.41 -4.62 5.54
C GLU A 84 2.30 -5.59 5.89
N ARG A 85 1.91 -6.41 4.93
CA ARG A 85 0.93 -7.47 5.14
C ARG A 85 1.59 -8.78 5.51
N GLU A 86 0.91 -9.50 6.38
CA GLU A 86 1.21 -10.87 6.77
C GLU A 86 -0.09 -11.67 6.66
N GLY A 87 -0.39 -12.11 5.43
CA GLY A 87 -1.68 -12.72 5.10
C GLY A 87 -2.84 -11.73 5.22
N GLU A 88 -3.81 -12.04 6.09
CA GLU A 88 -4.98 -11.19 6.37
C GLU A 88 -4.69 -10.04 7.36
N LEU A 89 -3.54 -10.11 8.03
CA LEU A 89 -3.10 -9.11 8.99
C LEU A 89 -2.07 -8.19 8.37
N ALA A 90 -1.81 -7.08 9.05
CA ALA A 90 -0.87 -6.06 8.66
C ALA A 90 -0.24 -5.41 9.88
N HIS A 91 0.93 -4.84 9.62
CA HIS A 91 1.75 -4.11 10.55
C HIS A 91 1.96 -2.71 10.01
N ALA A 92 1.97 -1.71 10.89
CA ALA A 92 2.33 -0.34 10.53
C ALA A 92 3.40 0.16 11.49
N TRP A 93 4.50 0.67 10.95
CA TRP A 93 5.58 1.22 11.75
C TRP A 93 6.29 2.33 10.99
N ARG A 94 6.97 3.19 11.75
CA ARG A 94 7.89 4.18 11.18
C ARG A 94 9.31 3.85 11.56
N ALA A 95 10.23 4.15 10.67
CA ALA A 95 11.63 3.93 10.87
C ALA A 95 12.44 5.15 10.42
N ASN A 96 13.49 5.44 11.18
CA ASN A 96 14.45 6.47 10.83
C ASN A 96 15.83 5.84 10.58
N TYR A 97 16.46 6.26 9.51
CA TYR A 97 17.75 5.82 9.00
C TYR A 97 18.73 6.99 9.03
N MET A 98 19.99 6.71 9.36
CA MET A 98 21.07 7.65 9.07
C MET A 98 21.33 7.67 7.56
N PRO A 99 21.92 8.76 7.02
CA PRO A 99 22.38 8.77 5.64
C PRO A 99 23.24 7.54 5.35
N GLU A 100 22.99 6.88 4.21
CA GLU A 100 23.76 5.72 3.71
C GLU A 100 23.65 4.42 4.54
N GLU A 101 22.98 4.45 5.70
CA GLU A 101 22.74 3.25 6.49
C GLU A 101 21.52 2.47 6.00
N GLN A 102 21.69 1.15 5.87
CA GLN A 102 20.60 0.24 5.50
C GLN A 102 19.74 -0.18 6.70
N LYS A 103 20.19 0.05 7.93
CA LYS A 103 19.46 -0.32 9.15
C LYS A 103 18.92 0.93 9.83
N PRO A 104 17.68 0.89 10.33
CA PRO A 104 17.14 2.03 11.04
C PRO A 104 17.73 2.10 12.46
N TYR A 105 18.13 3.29 12.88
CA TYR A 105 18.56 3.54 14.26
C TYR A 105 17.37 3.70 15.21
N LYS A 106 16.15 3.90 14.68
CA LYS A 106 14.93 4.02 15.46
C LYS A 106 13.73 3.45 14.70
N ILE A 107 12.99 2.56 15.34
CA ILE A 107 11.71 2.04 14.88
C ILE A 107 10.64 2.38 15.91
N LYS A 108 9.45 2.78 15.46
CA LYS A 108 8.25 2.87 16.31
C LYS A 108 7.08 2.19 15.61
N THR A 109 6.57 1.14 16.23
CA THR A 109 5.33 0.48 15.81
C THR A 109 4.13 1.38 16.11
N LEU A 110 3.22 1.46 15.13
CA LEU A 110 1.93 2.15 15.24
C LEU A 110 0.81 1.12 15.38
N ALA A 111 0.88 0.03 14.63
CA ALA A 111 -0.03 -1.10 14.72
C ALA A 111 0.73 -2.41 14.47
N ASP A 112 0.35 -3.47 15.18
CA ASP A 112 1.00 -4.78 15.14
C ASP A 112 -0.06 -5.87 14.97
N ARG A 113 0.08 -6.71 13.93
CA ARG A 113 -0.82 -7.83 13.61
C ARG A 113 -2.32 -7.49 13.64
N VAL A 114 -2.72 -6.40 12.98
CA VAL A 114 -4.13 -5.98 12.89
C VAL A 114 -4.68 -6.12 11.46
N PRO A 115 -6.00 -6.11 11.23
CA PRO A 115 -6.53 -6.02 9.86
C PRO A 115 -5.96 -4.80 9.12
N PHE A 116 -5.74 -4.92 7.81
CA PHE A 116 -5.14 -3.86 7.00
C PHE A 116 -5.78 -2.49 7.20
N GLU A 117 -7.11 -2.42 7.25
CA GLU A 117 -7.83 -1.15 7.44
C GLU A 117 -7.33 -0.41 8.69
N LYS A 118 -7.16 -1.12 9.80
CA LYS A 118 -6.69 -0.53 11.06
C LYS A 118 -5.23 -0.11 10.97
N ALA A 119 -4.36 -0.92 10.36
CA ALA A 119 -2.97 -0.53 10.13
C ALA A 119 -2.87 0.73 9.24
N PHE A 120 -3.73 0.81 8.22
CA PHE A 120 -3.82 1.95 7.32
C PHE A 120 -4.35 3.20 8.02
N GLU A 121 -5.37 3.09 8.86
CA GLU A 121 -5.91 4.19 9.66
C GLU A 121 -4.85 4.80 10.58
N GLU A 122 -4.09 3.97 11.31
CA GLU A 122 -3.01 4.44 12.19
C GLU A 122 -1.89 5.15 11.41
N ALA A 123 -1.50 4.57 10.27
CA ALA A 123 -0.49 5.14 9.39
C ALA A 123 -0.96 6.48 8.77
N ALA A 124 -2.19 6.52 8.25
CA ALA A 124 -2.79 7.72 7.67
C ALA A 124 -3.00 8.81 8.74
N GLY A 125 -3.42 8.44 9.95
CA GLY A 125 -3.56 9.35 11.08
C GLY A 125 -2.23 10.00 11.47
N PHE A 126 -1.12 9.25 11.41
CA PHE A 126 0.22 9.81 11.59
C PHE A 126 0.58 10.81 10.49
N ILE A 127 0.28 10.52 9.22
CA ILE A 127 0.50 11.46 8.10
C ILE A 127 -0.31 12.75 8.31
N GLU A 128 -1.57 12.64 8.71
CA GLU A 128 -2.44 13.79 8.97
C GLU A 128 -1.95 14.63 10.16
N TRP A 129 -1.45 13.96 11.22
CA TRP A 129 -0.79 14.65 12.32
C TRP A 129 0.46 15.40 11.84
N LEU A 130 1.32 14.79 11.03
CA LEU A 130 2.51 15.44 10.45
C LEU A 130 2.13 16.68 9.62
N GLN A 131 1.12 16.56 8.77
CA GLN A 131 0.64 17.68 7.94
C GLN A 131 0.10 18.82 8.80
N ARG A 132 -0.63 18.51 9.88
CA ARG A 132 -1.08 19.52 10.83
C ARG A 132 0.12 20.22 11.48
N GLN A 133 1.10 19.49 11.97
CA GLN A 133 2.29 20.09 12.60
C GLN A 133 3.05 21.02 11.64
N ARG A 134 3.19 20.66 10.36
CA ARG A 134 3.80 21.53 9.34
C ARG A 134 3.02 22.82 9.13
N LYS A 135 1.69 22.73 8.98
CA LYS A 135 0.83 23.91 8.84
C LYS A 135 0.94 24.85 10.04
N TRP A 136 0.97 24.30 11.26
CA TRP A 136 1.17 25.08 12.47
C TRP A 136 2.56 25.74 12.53
N GLY A 137 3.61 25.00 12.18
CA GLY A 137 4.98 25.52 12.09
C GLY A 137 5.11 26.67 11.10
N ASP A 138 4.58 26.51 9.88
CA ASP A 138 4.59 27.55 8.83
C ASP A 138 3.72 28.76 9.21
N SER A 139 2.59 28.57 9.91
CA SER A 139 1.75 29.68 10.35
C SER A 139 2.36 30.54 11.47
N ASN A 140 3.34 30.00 12.21
CA ASN A 140 4.14 30.76 13.19
C ASN A 140 5.37 31.44 12.56
N VAL A 141 5.67 31.17 11.29
CA VAL A 141 6.64 31.94 10.50
C VAL A 141 5.87 33.05 9.77
N LYS A 142 5.34 34.02 10.52
CA LYS A 142 4.90 35.30 9.97
C LYS A 142 5.78 36.43 10.47
N ALA A 143 6.56 36.95 9.50
CA ALA A 143 7.19 38.27 9.41
C ALA A 143 8.19 38.65 10.52
N VAL A 144 9.48 38.56 10.17
CA VAL A 144 10.48 39.58 10.57
C VAL A 144 10.45 40.65 9.49
#